data_AF-A0A914TTQ5-F1
#
_entry.id   AF-A0A914TTQ5-F1
#
_cell.length_a   1.000
_cell.length_b   1.000
_cell.length_c   1.000
_cell.angle_alpha   90.00
_cell.angle_beta   90.00
_cell.angle_gamma   90.00
#
_symmetry.space_group_name_H-M   'P 1'
#
loop_
_entity.id
_entity.type
_entity.pdbx_description
1 polymer ?
#
loop_
_entity_poly.entity_id
_entity_poly.type
_entity_poly.pdbx_seq_one_letter_code
_entity_poly.pdbx_strand_id
1 'polypeptide(L)'
;METLVGRFRKLLKPKKRKLPSFIEVDVDPKKYWNILEDIGEGAFGAVKKVSRKDNPKLIAAYKCTEIEDGEEVEDLAIEVEILLSCKSEHVVGIFAAYFHNN
;
A
#
# COMPACT_ATOMS: atom_id res chain seq x y z
N MET A 1 -25.44 1.06 -32.43
CA MET A 1 -24.08 1.05 -33.00
C MET A 1 -23.19 1.90 -32.08
N GLU A 2 -22.16 1.32 -31.45
CA GLU A 2 -21.18 2.11 -30.67
C GLU A 2 -20.34 2.97 -31.64
N THR A 3 -20.16 4.26 -31.32
CA THR A 3 -19.37 5.19 -32.15
C THR A 3 -17.87 4.89 -32.04
N LEU A 4 -17.09 5.20 -33.08
CA LEU A 4 -15.63 5.03 -33.10
C LEU A 4 -14.96 5.72 -31.89
N VAL A 5 -15.49 6.89 -31.50
CA VAL A 5 -15.08 7.66 -30.32
C VAL A 5 -15.35 6.89 -29.02
N GLY A 6 -16.50 6.22 -28.91
CA GLY A 6 -16.83 5.36 -27.78
C GLY A 6 -15.89 4.16 -27.66
N ARG A 7 -15.51 3.57 -28.80
CA ARG A 7 -14.56 2.44 -28.87
C ARG A 7 -13.14 2.86 -28.44
N PHE A 8 -12.66 4.02 -28.92
CA PHE A 8 -11.36 4.59 -28.52
C PHE A 8 -11.31 4.95 -27.03
N ARG A 9 -12.37 5.56 -26.47
CA ARG A 9 -12.46 5.82 -25.02
C ARG A 9 -12.42 4.54 -24.19
N LYS A 10 -12.98 3.44 -24.67
CA LYS A 10 -12.98 2.13 -24.01
C LYS A 10 -11.61 1.46 -24.04
N LEU A 11 -10.82 1.69 -25.10
CA LEU A 11 -9.45 1.22 -25.27
C LEU A 11 -8.43 2.02 -24.45
N LEU A 12 -8.67 3.32 -24.26
CA LEU A 12 -7.83 4.21 -23.45
C LEU A 12 -8.18 4.19 -21.96
N LYS A 13 -9.28 3.56 -21.55
CA LYS A 13 -9.55 3.34 -20.13
C LYS A 13 -8.47 2.41 -19.59
N PRO A 14 -7.63 2.84 -18.63
CA PRO A 14 -6.75 1.93 -17.95
C PRO A 14 -7.60 0.80 -17.39
N LYS A 15 -7.22 -0.45 -17.69
CA LYS A 15 -7.87 -1.59 -17.04
C LYS A 15 -7.57 -1.44 -15.56
N LYS A 16 -8.61 -1.19 -14.74
CA LYS A 16 -8.50 -1.20 -13.28
C LYS A 16 -7.73 -2.46 -12.87
N ARG A 17 -6.51 -2.28 -12.38
CA ARG A 17 -5.68 -3.38 -11.92
C ARG A 17 -6.30 -3.86 -10.62
N LYS A 18 -6.37 -5.17 -10.43
CA LYS A 18 -6.79 -5.69 -9.12
C LYS A 18 -5.66 -5.44 -8.14
N LEU A 19 -5.99 -5.00 -6.93
CA LEU A 19 -5.00 -4.92 -5.87
C LEU A 19 -4.38 -6.30 -5.61
N PRO A 20 -3.07 -6.36 -5.29
CA PRO A 20 -2.43 -7.58 -4.86
C PRO A 20 -3.19 -8.20 -3.69
N SER A 21 -3.37 -9.53 -3.68
CA SER A 21 -4.04 -10.24 -2.59
C SER A 21 -3.32 -10.13 -1.23
N PHE A 22 -2.08 -9.61 -1.25
CA PHE A 22 -1.29 -9.29 -0.06
C PHE A 22 -1.78 -8.03 0.67
N ILE A 23 -2.51 -7.14 -0.02
CA ILE A 23 -3.08 -5.95 0.59
C ILE A 23 -4.41 -6.35 1.25
N GLU A 24 -4.48 -6.23 2.57
CA GLU A 24 -5.71 -6.43 3.33
C GLU A 24 -6.61 -5.19 3.21
N VAL A 25 -7.77 -5.36 2.58
CA VAL A 25 -8.75 -4.28 2.31
C VAL A 25 -9.78 -4.18 3.43
N ASP A 26 -10.14 -2.96 3.81
CA ASP A 26 -11.08 -2.61 4.88
C ASP A 26 -10.65 -3.07 6.28
N VAL A 27 -9.33 -3.13 6.50
CA VAL A 27 -8.74 -3.59 7.75
C VAL A 27 -7.90 -2.48 8.39
N ASP A 28 -8.34 -2.02 9.56
CA ASP A 28 -7.58 -1.03 10.36
C ASP A 28 -6.29 -1.65 10.92
N PRO A 29 -5.09 -1.19 10.50
CA PRO A 29 -3.82 -1.70 10.99
C PRO A 29 -3.63 -1.48 12.50
N LYS A 30 -4.27 -0.46 13.09
CA LYS A 30 -4.19 -0.18 14.53
C LYS A 30 -4.81 -1.30 15.37
N LYS A 31 -5.59 -2.22 14.79
CA LYS A 31 -6.07 -3.42 15.49
C LYS A 31 -4.95 -4.41 15.79
N TYR A 32 -3.88 -4.41 15.01
CA TYR A 32 -2.79 -5.39 15.13
C TYR A 32 -1.45 -4.81 15.56
N TRP A 33 -1.27 -3.50 15.41
CA TRP A 33 -0.01 -2.82 15.65
C TRP A 33 -0.17 -1.71 16.67
N ASN A 34 0.82 -1.59 17.57
CA ASN A 34 1.00 -0.41 18.41
C ASN A 34 2.01 0.51 17.71
N ILE A 35 1.64 1.78 17.52
CA ILE A 35 2.57 2.82 17.06
C ILE A 35 3.45 3.25 18.24
N LEU A 36 4.76 3.29 18.02
CA LEU A 36 5.74 3.63 19.07
C LEU A 36 6.27 5.04 18.86
N GLU A 37 7.31 5.20 18.03
CA GLU A 37 8.05 6.44 17.83
C GLU A 37 8.26 6.71 16.34
N ASP A 38 8.44 7.98 15.97
CA ASP A 38 8.83 8.36 14.61
C ASP A 38 10.32 8.04 14.41
N ILE A 39 10.65 7.39 13.30
CA ILE A 39 12.02 6.94 12.99
C ILE A 39 12.58 7.54 11.70
N GLY A 40 11.78 8.30 10.96
CA GLY A 40 12.22 9.01 9.77
C GLY A 40 11.10 9.83 9.15
N GLU A 41 11.47 10.82 8.35
CA GLU A 41 10.57 11.67 7.60
C GLU A 41 11.19 11.93 6.22
N GLY A 42 10.37 11.90 5.17
CA GLY A 42 10.81 12.15 3.81
C GLY A 42 9.67 12.66 2.93
N ALA A 43 9.94 12.75 1.62
CA ALA A 43 8.98 13.28 0.65
C ALA A 43 7.64 12.51 0.58
N PHE A 44 7.60 11.27 1.07
CA PHE A 44 6.43 10.39 1.05
C PHE A 44 5.79 10.20 2.44
N GLY A 45 6.12 11.08 3.38
CA GLY A 45 5.57 11.07 4.74
C GLY A 45 6.52 10.53 5.81
N ALA A 46 5.98 10.43 7.03
CA ALA A 46 6.71 9.94 8.19
C ALA A 46 6.70 8.41 8.26
N VAL A 47 7.82 7.84 8.66
CA VAL A 47 7.98 6.42 8.96
C VAL A 47 8.01 6.26 10.48
N LYS A 48 7.14 5.39 11.00
CA LYS A 48 7.02 5.11 12.43
C LYS A 48 7.51 3.72 12.75
N LYS A 49 8.08 3.51 13.93
CA LYS A 49 8.31 2.18 14.48
C LYS A 49 7.01 1.65 15.07
N VAL A 50 6.69 0.39 14.80
CA VAL A 50 5.51 -0.29 15.33
C VAL A 50 5.89 -1.61 15.99
N SER A 51 5.13 -2.04 16.99
CA SER A 51 5.20 -3.38 17.56
C SER A 51 3.91 -4.16 17.33
N ARG A 52 4.02 -5.45 17.05
CA ARG A 52 2.86 -6.31 16.89
C ARG A 52 2.20 -6.56 18.24
N LYS A 53 0.87 -6.42 18.32
CA LYS A 53 0.10 -6.56 19.56
C LYS A 53 0.11 -7.98 20.14
N ASP A 54 0.03 -9.01 19.29
CA ASP A 54 0.07 -10.42 19.69
C ASP A 54 1.50 -10.95 19.93
N ASN A 55 2.50 -10.27 19.38
CA ASN A 55 3.92 -10.60 19.56
C ASN A 55 4.77 -9.33 19.72
N PRO A 56 4.87 -8.77 20.94
CA PRO A 56 5.55 -7.49 21.17
C PRO A 56 7.04 -7.45 20.81
N LYS A 57 7.69 -8.61 20.63
CA LYS A 57 9.09 -8.69 20.16
C LYS A 57 9.21 -8.44 18.66
N LEU A 58 8.12 -8.54 17.92
CA LEU A 58 8.09 -8.28 16.49
C LEU A 58 7.90 -6.77 16.27
N ILE A 59 8.97 -6.14 15.78
CA ILE A 59 9.04 -4.72 15.46
C ILE A 59 9.10 -4.55 13.94
N ALA A 60 8.42 -3.53 13.42
CA ALA A 60 8.44 -3.17 12.01
C ALA A 60 8.53 -1.65 11.82
N ALA A 61 8.90 -1.24 10.62
CA ALA A 61 8.70 0.13 10.14
C ALA A 61 7.32 0.23 9.48
N TYR A 62 6.60 1.30 9.78
CA TYR A 62 5.27 1.60 9.28
C TYR A 62 5.31 2.90 8.49
N LYS A 63 4.92 2.80 7.21
CA LYS A 63 4.70 3.96 6.33
C LYS A 63 3.20 4.05 6.07
N CYS A 64 2.64 5.24 6.26
CA CYS A 64 1.26 5.54 5.93
C CYS A 64 1.25 6.55 4.79
N THR A 65 0.48 6.28 3.75
CA THR A 65 0.28 7.20 2.63
C THR A 65 -1.21 7.43 2.51
N GLU A 66 -1.61 8.69 2.59
CA GLU A 66 -3.00 9.11 2.32
C GLU A 66 -3.19 9.10 0.80
N ILE A 67 -4.36 8.65 0.35
CA ILE A 67 -4.72 8.68 -1.08
C ILE A 67 -5.41 10.02 -1.33
N GLU A 68 -4.78 10.87 -2.13
CA GLU A 68 -5.34 12.18 -2.47
C GLU A 68 -6.44 12.07 -3.55
N ASP A 69 -7.29 13.09 -3.63
CA ASP A 69 -8.34 13.16 -4.65
C ASP A 69 -7.75 13.08 -6.07
N GLY A 70 -8.10 12.03 -6.79
CA GLY A 70 -7.62 11.78 -8.16
C GLY A 70 -6.44 10.82 -8.26
N GLU A 71 -5.86 10.38 -7.14
CA GLU A 71 -4.92 9.26 -7.11
C GLU A 71 -5.66 7.91 -7.14
N GLU A 72 -5.10 6.94 -7.86
CA GLU A 72 -5.62 5.57 -7.89
C GLU A 72 -4.86 4.71 -6.87
N VAL A 73 -5.59 3.96 -6.03
CA VAL A 73 -4.99 3.01 -5.07
C VAL A 73 -4.11 1.97 -5.76
N GLU A 74 -4.43 1.65 -7.02
CA GLU A 74 -3.67 0.79 -7.89
C GLU A 74 -2.25 1.29 -8.18
N ASP A 75 -2.03 2.61 -8.19
CA ASP A 75 -0.70 3.20 -8.42
C ASP A 75 0.19 3.04 -7.17
N LEU A 76 -0.39 3.22 -5.98
CA LEU A 76 0.30 2.96 -4.71
C LEU A 76 0.59 1.46 -4.50
N ALA A 77 -0.27 0.59 -5.02
CA ALA A 77 -0.09 -0.86 -4.96
C ALA A 77 1.15 -1.35 -5.74
N ILE A 78 1.66 -0.58 -6.70
CA ILE A 78 2.89 -0.92 -7.44
C ILE A 78 4.08 -1.04 -6.49
N GLU A 79 4.18 -0.21 -5.45
CA GLU A 79 5.27 -0.30 -4.48
C GLU A 79 5.24 -1.64 -3.74
N VAL A 80 4.05 -2.08 -3.32
CA VAL A 80 3.83 -3.38 -2.68
C VAL A 80 4.21 -4.52 -3.64
N GLU A 81 3.80 -4.46 -4.91
CA GLU A 81 4.16 -5.45 -5.93
C GLU A 81 5.68 -5.56 -6.11
N ILE A 82 6.37 -4.42 -6.18
CA ILE A 82 7.84 -4.37 -6.31
C ILE A 82 8.49 -5.05 -5.10
N LEU A 83 8.12 -4.65 -3.88
CA LEU A 83 8.70 -5.22 -2.65
C LEU A 83 8.44 -6.73 -2.52
N LEU A 84 7.25 -7.22 -2.92
CA LEU A 84 6.94 -8.65 -2.93
C LEU A 84 7.76 -9.44 -3.97
N SER A 85 8.13 -8.80 -5.08
CA SER A 85 8.97 -9.42 -6.11
C SER A 85 10.45 -9.48 -5.72
N CYS A 86 10.91 -8.57 -4.86
CA CYS A 86 12.29 -8.47 -4.41
C CYS A 86 12.59 -9.51 -3.31
N LYS A 87 13.26 -10.60 -3.68
CA LYS A 87 13.77 -11.61 -2.74
C LYS A 87 15.30 -11.55 -2.68
N SER A 88 15.81 -10.62 -1.88
CA SER A 88 17.25 -10.39 -1.70
C SER A 88 17.54 -10.00 -0.25
N GLU A 89 18.67 -10.42 0.29
CA GLU A 89 19.13 -10.02 1.63
C GLU A 89 19.48 -8.53 1.73
N HIS A 90 19.68 -7.86 0.59
CA HIS A 90 20.06 -6.45 0.51
C HIS A 90 18.86 -5.53 0.25
N VAL A 91 17.65 -6.07 0.10
CA VAL A 91 16.42 -5.30 -0.10
C VAL A 91 15.50 -5.55 1.08
N VAL A 92 14.92 -4.47 1.61
CA VAL A 92 13.97 -4.57 2.72
C VAL A 92 12.75 -5.39 2.31
N GLY A 93 12.35 -6.33 3.16
CA GLY A 93 11.12 -7.10 2.96
C GLY A 93 9.88 -6.32 3.40
N ILE A 94 8.73 -6.70 2.86
CA ILE A 94 7.42 -6.20 3.29
C ILE A 94 6.77 -7.22 4.23
N PHE A 95 6.27 -6.75 5.38
CA PHE A 95 5.67 -7.62 6.39
C PHE A 95 4.14 -7.72 6.23
N ALA A 96 3.47 -6.59 5.98
CA ALA A 96 2.04 -6.50 5.78
C ALA A 96 1.71 -5.22 4.99
N ALA A 97 0.58 -5.20 4.30
CA ALA A 97 0.02 -4.03 3.64
C ALA A 97 -1.48 -3.96 3.92
N TYR A 98 -1.97 -2.76 4.25
CA TYR A 98 -3.36 -2.53 4.62
C TYR A 98 -3.92 -1.37 3.78
N PHE A 99 -5.16 -1.51 3.34
CA PHE A 99 -5.94 -0.42 2.78
C PHE A 99 -7.20 -0.25 3.62
N HIS A 100 -7.36 0.92 4.23
CA HIS A 100 -8.48 1.23 5.11
C HIS A 100 -8.96 2.65 4.85
N ASN A 101 -10.26 2.79 4.64
CA ASN A 101 -10.91 4.10 4.63
C ASN A 101 -11.03 4.61 6.06
N ASN A 102 -10.53 5.82 6.33
CA ASN A 102 -10.72 6.51 7.61
C ASN A 102 -12.20 6.80 7.90
#